data_AF-A0A4S0JGE8-F1
#
_entry.id   AF-A0A4S0JGE8-F1
#
_cell.length_a   1.000
_cell.length_b   1.000
_cell.length_c   1.000
_cell.angle_alpha   90.00
_cell.angle_beta   90.00
_cell.angle_gamma   90.00
#
_symmetry.space_group_name_H-M   'P 1'
#
loop_
_entity.id
_entity.type
_entity.pdbx_description
1 polymer ?
#
loop_
_entity_poly.entity_id
_entity_poly.type
_entity_poly.pdbx_seq_one_letter_code
_entity_poly.pdbx_strand_id
1 'polypeptide(L)' 'MKTITEFPRKVVEFPDMGIVMPDGCRLSARVWMPEDAGDDPVPVILEHLPYRKRDGTIFRDQLT' A
#
# COMPACT_ATOMS: atom_id res chain seq x y z
N MET A 1 9.67 22.77 13.00
CA MET A 1 9.15 21.59 12.27
C MET A 1 9.60 20.36 13.03
N LYS A 2 8.66 19.52 13.49
CA LYS A 2 8.99 18.27 14.18
C LYS A 2 9.05 17.15 13.13
N THR A 3 10.18 16.48 13.03
CA THR A 3 10.37 15.31 12.16
C THR A 3 10.24 14.05 13.00
N ILE A 4 9.45 13.08 12.55
CA ILE A 4 9.33 11.75 13.16
C ILE A 4 9.99 10.77 12.20
N THR A 5 10.91 9.96 12.72
CA THR A 5 11.63 8.93 11.95
C THR A 5 11.38 7.52 12.49
N GLU A 6 10.63 7.41 13.59
CA GLU A 6 10.30 6.16 14.25
C GLU A 6 8.79 5.98 14.24
N PHE A 7 8.33 4.90 13.62
CA PHE A 7 6.93 4.52 13.55
C PHE A 7 6.70 3.24 14.36
N PRO A 8 5.52 3.09 14.99
CA PRO A 8 5.29 2.03 15.99
C PRO A 8 5.17 0.63 15.37
N ARG A 9 4.97 0.53 14.06
CA ARG A 9 4.75 -0.75 13.37
C ARG A 9 5.72 -0.91 12.22
N LYS A 10 6.25 -2.13 12.08
CA LYS A 10 6.98 -2.55 10.89
C LYS A 10 6.01 -2.74 9.74
N VAL A 11 6.45 -2.41 8.54
CA VAL A 11 5.64 -2.45 7.33
C VAL A 11 6.26 -3.42 6.34
N VAL A 12 5.43 -4.28 5.75
CA VAL A 12 5.78 -5.13 4.62
C VAL A 12 5.14 -4.57 3.36
N GLU A 13 5.93 -4.52 2.28
CA GLU A 13 5.45 -4.12 0.97
C GLU A 13 5.05 -5.35 0.15
N PHE A 14 3.85 -5.30 -0.44
CA PHE A 14 3.37 -6.21 -1.48
C PHE A 14 3.34 -5.45 -2.83
N PRO A 15 4.34 -5.64 -3.70
CA PRO A 15 4.45 -4.88 -4.94
C PRO A 15 3.40 -5.24 -6.01
N ASP A 16 2.69 -6.36 -5.86
CA ASP A 16 1.64 -6.86 -6.77
C ASP A 16 0.62 -7.76 -6.06
N MET A 17 -0.14 -7.19 -5.12
CA MET A 17 -1.27 -7.90 -4.54
C MET A 17 -2.43 -7.94 -5.54
N GLY A 18 -2.90 -9.14 -5.86
CA GLY A 18 -4.03 -9.33 -6.78
C GLY A 18 -5.36 -9.15 -6.07
N ILE A 19 -6.28 -8.39 -6.69
CA ILE A 19 -7.68 -8.29 -6.26
C ILE A 19 -8.54 -8.85 -7.39
N VAL A 20 -9.19 -9.99 -7.14
CA VAL A 20 -10.06 -10.64 -8.13
C VAL A 20 -11.46 -10.04 -8.02
N MET A 21 -11.91 -9.47 -9.14
CA MET A 21 -13.21 -8.82 -9.25
C MET A 21 -14.30 -9.85 -9.60
N PRO A 22 -15.59 -9.54 -9.39
CA PRO A 22 -16.69 -10.47 -9.67
C PRO A 22 -16.77 -10.95 -11.13
N ASP A 23 -16.23 -10.19 -12.08
CA ASP A 23 -16.16 -10.53 -13.51
C ASP A 23 -14.93 -11.37 -13.89
N GLY A 24 -14.07 -11.71 -12.92
CA GLY A 24 -12.82 -12.44 -13.13
C GLY A 24 -11.63 -11.56 -13.51
N CYS A 25 -11.80 -10.24 -13.64
CA CYS A 25 -10.68 -9.32 -13.83
C CYS A 25 -9.78 -9.33 -12.58
N ARG A 26 -8.45 -9.35 -12.76
CA ARG A 26 -7.46 -9.23 -11.66
C ARG A 26 -6.86 -7.83 -11.64
N LEU A 27 -7.27 -7.02 -10.69
CA LEU A 27 -6.60 -5.75 -10.40
C LEU A 27 -5.27 -5.98 -9.68
N SER A 28 -4.34 -5.04 -9.85
CA SER A 28 -3.03 -5.04 -9.20
C SER A 28 -2.95 -3.89 -8.20
N ALA A 29 -2.73 -4.21 -6.92
CA ALA A 29 -2.58 -3.23 -5.84
C ALA A 29 -1.17 -3.26 -5.26
N ARG A 30 -0.61 -2.08 -4.96
CA ARG A 30 0.63 -1.95 -4.17
C ARG A 30 0.16 -1.75 -2.76
N VAL A 31 0.62 -2.58 -1.84
CA VAL A 31 0.12 -2.53 -0.47
C VAL A 31 1.30 -2.42 0.47
N TRP A 32 1.28 -1.38 1.29
CA TRP A 32 2.12 -1.27 2.47
C TRP A 32 1.24 -1.65 3.66
N MET A 33 1.56 -2.76 4.28
CA MET A 33 0.75 -3.36 5.34
C MET A 33 1.59 -3.52 6.61
N PRO A 34 1.09 -3.14 7.79
CA PRO A 34 1.73 -3.52 9.04
C PRO A 34 1.90 -5.04 9.14
N GLU A 35 3.05 -5.51 9.64
CA GLU A 35 3.33 -6.94 9.83
C GLU A 35 2.26 -7.64 10.69
N ASP A 36 1.66 -6.90 11.63
CA ASP A 36 0.66 -7.36 12.60
C ASP A 36 -0.80 -7.21 12.13
N ALA A 37 -1.05 -6.71 10.92
CA ALA A 37 -2.40 -6.37 10.45
C ALA A 37 -3.37 -7.57 10.35
N GLY A 38 -2.85 -8.81 10.37
CA GLY A 38 -3.66 -10.02 10.43
C GLY A 38 -4.31 -10.25 11.79
N ASP A 39 -3.62 -9.87 12.87
CA ASP A 39 -4.07 -10.04 14.25
C ASP A 39 -4.67 -8.75 14.83
N ASP A 40 -4.11 -7.59 14.47
CA ASP A 40 -4.57 -6.25 14.89
C ASP A 40 -4.79 -5.33 13.67
N PRO A 41 -5.95 -5.45 13.00
CA PRO A 41 -6.23 -4.77 11.73
C PRO A 41 -6.37 -3.26 11.90
N VAL A 42 -5.94 -2.54 10.88
CA VAL A 42 -6.03 -1.08 10.81
C VAL A 42 -6.90 -0.64 9.62
N PRO A 43 -7.49 0.57 9.65
CA PRO A 43 -8.15 1.13 8.50
C PRO A 43 -7.22 1.25 7.29
N VAL A 44 -7.76 1.05 6.10
CA VAL A 44 -7.02 1.20 4.84
C VAL A 44 -7.25 2.57 4.23
N ILE A 45 -6.19 3.15 3.67
CA ILE A 45 -6.28 4.27 2.73
C ILE A 45 -6.16 3.65 1.33
N LEU A 46 -7.15 3.89 0.48
CA LEU A 46 -7.20 3.35 -0.88
C LEU A 46 -7.15 4.48 -1.89
N GLU A 47 -6.22 4.39 -2.83
CA GLU A 47 -6.16 5.25 -3.99
C GLU A 47 -6.27 4.39 -5.26
N HIS A 48 -7.17 4.78 -6.16
CA HIS A 48 -7.34 4.14 -7.46
C HIS A 48 -6.76 5.05 -8.55
N LEU A 49 -5.65 4.63 -9.15
CA LEU A 49 -4.94 5.37 -10.17
C LEU A 49 -5.17 4.76 -11.56
N PRO A 50 -5.84 5.46 -12.49
CA PRO A 50 -6.00 4.98 -13.87
C PRO A 50 -4.70 5.04 -14.67
N TYR A 51 -3.70 5.81 -14.21
CA TYR A 51 -2.41 6.01 -14.87
C TYR A 51 -1.29 5.33 -14.05
N ARG A 52 -1.17 4.01 -14.25
CA ARG A 52 -0.07 3.11 -13.82
C ARG A 52 0.47 3.26 -12.39
N LYS A 53 0.36 2.16 -11.66
CA LYS A 53 0.96 1.87 -10.35
C LYS A 53 2.48 2.12 -10.19
N ARG A 54 3.26 2.21 -11.27
CA ARG A 54 4.74 2.27 -11.24
C ARG A 54 5.35 3.54 -11.86
N ASP A 55 4.56 4.56 -12.21
CA ASP A 55 5.08 5.75 -12.89
C ASP A 55 5.81 6.73 -11.94
N GLY A 56 6.44 7.76 -12.50
CA GLY A 56 7.52 8.57 -11.89
C GLY A 56 7.23 9.33 -10.59
N THR A 57 6.03 9.24 -10.01
CA THR A 57 5.72 9.75 -8.66
C THR A 57 5.96 8.73 -7.54
N ILE A 58 6.21 7.46 -7.87
CA ILE A 58 6.38 6.36 -6.89
C ILE A 58 7.39 6.65 -5.77
N PHE A 59 8.44 7.42 -6.07
CA PHE A 59 9.47 7.77 -5.09
C PHE A 59 8.94 8.69 -4.01
N ARG A 60 7.98 9.56 -4.32
CA ARG A 60 7.34 10.42 -3.32
C ARG A 60 6.43 9.62 -2.39
N ASP A 61 5.67 8.68 -2.93
CA ASP A 61 4.70 7.91 -2.16
C ASP A 61 5.39 6.85 -1.26
N GLN A 62 6.59 6.37 -1.63
CA GLN A 62 7.38 5.43 -0.84
C GLN A 62 8.18 6.05 0.31
N LEU A 63 8.28 7.38 0.41
CA LEU A 63 9.20 8.08 1.33
C LEU A 63 8.59 8.41 2.72
N THR A 64 7.53 7.73 3.14
CA THR A 64 6.96 7.89 4.50
C THR A 64 7.20 6.63 5.33
#